data_AF-A0A2D6F4D5-F1
#
_entry.id   AF-A0A2D6F4D5-F1
#
_cell.length_a   1.000
_cell.length_b   1.000
_cell.length_c   1.000
_cell.angle_alpha   90.00
_cell.angle_beta   90.00
_cell.angle_gamma   90.00
#
_symmetry.space_group_name_H-M   'P 1'
#
loop_
_entity.id
_entity.type
_entity.pdbx_description
1 polymer ?
#
loop_
_entity_poly.entity_id
_entity_poly.type
_entity_poly.pdbx_seq_one_letter_code
_entity_poly.pdbx_strand_id
1 'polypeptide(L)'
;MLTSDSGEPYKVRIAVNDEFLTEKNKGTGIIICDNESYLWVTTPSLYNVISNNSYVRRGNLKISSNSRDFGLFAFTFGVYAYGP
;
A
#
# COMPACT_ATOMS: atom_id res chain seq x y z
N MET A 1 -2.49 -1.70 8.51
CA MET A 1 -3.42 -0.70 9.06
C MET A 1 -2.77 0.65 8.94
N LEU A 2 -3.49 1.60 8.35
CA LEU A 2 -3.13 3.01 8.39
C LEU A 2 -4.03 3.69 9.43
N THR A 3 -3.47 4.62 10.19
CA THR A 3 -4.18 5.34 11.25
C THR A 3 -4.55 6.74 10.79
N SER A 4 -5.46 7.41 11.50
CA SER A 4 -5.75 8.83 11.32
C SER A 4 -6.40 9.32 12.59
N ASP A 5 -5.67 10.11 13.39
CA ASP A 5 -6.15 10.59 14.69
C ASP A 5 -7.00 11.86 14.52
N SER A 6 -6.64 12.72 13.57
CA SER A 6 -7.39 13.94 13.25
C SER A 6 -8.68 13.66 12.49
N GLY A 7 -8.75 12.53 11.77
CA GLY A 7 -9.81 12.24 10.80
C GLY A 7 -9.68 13.02 9.49
N GLU A 8 -8.71 13.94 9.38
CA GLU A 8 -8.41 14.62 8.14
C GLU A 8 -7.84 13.60 7.15
N PRO A 9 -8.36 13.59 5.91
CA PRO A 9 -7.80 12.72 4.91
C PRO A 9 -6.31 13.01 4.70
N TYR A 10 -5.50 12.01 4.34
CA TYR A 10 -4.16 12.25 3.80
C TYR A 10 -3.71 11.27 2.72
N LYS A 11 -2.73 11.70 1.91
CA LYS A 11 -2.13 10.92 0.83
C LYS A 11 -0.96 10.07 1.35
N VAL A 12 -0.95 8.80 0.95
CA VAL A 12 0.16 7.87 1.20
C VAL A 12 0.69 7.38 -0.14
N ARG A 13 1.94 7.67 -0.44
CA ARG A 13 2.64 7.16 -1.62
C ARG A 13 3.16 5.76 -1.36
N ILE A 14 2.99 4.88 -2.34
CA ILE A 14 3.36 3.48 -2.29
C ILE A 14 4.30 3.19 -3.46
N ALA A 15 5.38 2.46 -3.25
CA ALA A 15 6.25 1.97 -4.32
C ALA A 15 6.81 0.59 -3.96
N VAL A 16 7.17 -0.18 -4.97
CA VAL A 16 7.88 -1.46 -4.83
C VAL A 16 9.18 -1.36 -5.62
N ASN A 17 10.31 -1.61 -4.97
CA ASN A 17 11.65 -1.48 -5.56
C ASN A 17 11.86 -0.09 -6.21
N ASP A 18 11.41 0.96 -5.52
CA ASP A 18 11.42 2.36 -5.98
C ASP A 18 10.60 2.66 -7.25
N GLU A 19 9.81 1.70 -7.74
CA GLU A 19 8.85 1.88 -8.82
C GLU A 19 7.42 2.00 -8.28
N PHE A 20 6.65 2.94 -8.82
CA PHE A 20 5.23 3.04 -8.50
C PHE A 20 4.46 1.82 -9.01
N LEU A 21 3.38 1.48 -8.30
CA LEU A 21 2.49 0.39 -8.69
C LEU A 21 1.78 0.70 -10.00
N THR A 22 1.27 -0.35 -10.62
CA THR A 22 0.48 -0.32 -11.85
C THR A 22 -0.84 -1.04 -11.61
N GLU A 23 -1.76 -0.94 -12.58
CA GLU A 23 -3.01 -1.73 -12.56
C GLU A 23 -2.79 -3.24 -12.39
N LYS A 24 -1.61 -3.76 -12.74
CA LYS A 24 -1.30 -5.20 -12.67
C LYS A 24 -0.92 -5.70 -11.27
N ASN A 25 -0.42 -4.82 -10.39
CA ASN A 25 0.12 -5.22 -9.09
C ASN A 25 -0.46 -4.44 -7.91
N LYS A 26 -1.34 -3.46 -8.17
CA LYS A 26 -1.95 -2.66 -7.12
C LYS A 26 -2.99 -3.45 -6.34
N GLY A 27 -3.01 -3.26 -5.02
CA GLY A 27 -4.11 -3.74 -4.20
C GLY A 27 -5.37 -2.87 -4.34
N THR A 28 -6.48 -3.36 -3.77
CA THR A 28 -7.77 -2.66 -3.77
C THR A 28 -7.68 -1.32 -3.04
N GLY A 29 -8.12 -0.24 -3.70
CA GLY A 29 -8.11 1.12 -3.14
C GLY A 29 -6.87 1.95 -3.47
N ILE A 30 -5.84 1.35 -4.08
CA ILE A 30 -4.72 2.11 -4.64
C ILE A 30 -5.18 2.82 -5.92
N ILE A 31 -4.86 4.11 -5.99
CA ILE A 31 -5.10 5.00 -7.13
C ILE A 31 -3.79 5.13 -7.90
N ILE A 32 -3.87 4.97 -9.22
CA ILE A 32 -2.79 5.27 -10.17
C ILE A 32 -3.16 6.57 -10.87
N CYS A 33 -2.35 7.62 -10.71
CA CYS A 33 -2.54 8.91 -11.37
C CYS A 33 -1.18 9.58 -11.58
N ASP A 34 -0.97 10.20 -12.75
CA ASP A 34 0.26 10.92 -13.08
C ASP A 34 1.55 10.13 -12.80
N ASN A 35 1.55 8.84 -13.13
CA ASN A 35 2.63 7.88 -12.84
C ASN A 35 2.97 7.69 -11.36
N GLU A 36 2.15 8.17 -10.43
CA GLU A 36 2.24 7.85 -9.01
C GLU A 36 1.20 6.81 -8.61
N SER A 37 1.57 5.93 -7.68
CA SER A 37 0.61 5.09 -6.95
C SER A 37 0.46 5.56 -5.52
N TYR A 38 -0.77 5.81 -5.12
CA TYR A 38 -1.07 6.29 -3.78
C TYR A 38 -2.40 5.77 -3.26
N LEU A 39 -2.56 5.89 -1.95
CA LEU A 39 -3.79 5.67 -1.23
C LEU A 39 -4.25 6.99 -0.60
N TRP A 40 -5.54 7.27 -0.69
CA TRP A 40 -6.20 8.27 0.15
C TRP A 40 -6.70 7.61 1.43
N VAL A 41 -6.10 7.95 2.55
CA VAL A 41 -6.56 7.49 3.87
C VAL A 41 -7.59 8.48 4.36
N THR A 42 -8.86 8.06 4.41
CA THR A 42 -9.97 8.86 4.94
C THR A 42 -10.46 8.33 6.28
N THR A 43 -10.17 7.07 6.61
CA THR A 43 -10.50 6.44 7.88
C THR A 43 -9.40 5.46 8.30
N PRO A 44 -9.19 5.23 9.61
CA PRO A 44 -8.28 4.18 10.07
C PRO A 44 -8.75 2.80 9.62
N SER A 45 -7.98 2.10 8.80
CA SER A 45 -8.40 0.80 8.25
C SER A 45 -7.23 -0.09 7.80
N LEU A 46 -7.54 -1.36 7.55
CA LEU A 46 -6.68 -2.30 6.84
C LEU A 46 -6.86 -2.10 5.34
N TYR A 47 -5.75 -1.84 4.66
CA TYR A 47 -5.72 -1.64 3.22
C TYR A 47 -4.91 -2.75 2.56
N ASN A 48 -5.42 -3.24 1.44
CA ASN A 48 -4.65 -4.12 0.56
C ASN A 48 -3.81 -3.24 -0.37
N VAL A 49 -2.50 -3.21 -0.15
CA VAL A 49 -1.57 -2.30 -0.84
C VAL A 49 -0.99 -2.92 -2.11
N ILE A 50 -0.67 -4.22 -2.08
CA ILE A 50 -0.04 -4.95 -3.19
C ILE A 50 -0.84 -6.22 -3.44
N SER A 51 -1.13 -6.49 -4.70
CA SER A 51 -1.74 -7.75 -5.14
C SER A 51 -0.92 -8.31 -6.30
N ASN A 52 0.00 -9.22 -6.00
CA ASN A 52 0.80 -9.92 -7.00
C ASN A 52 0.21 -11.31 -7.28
N ASN A 53 0.18 -11.72 -8.56
CA ASN A 53 -0.30 -13.04 -8.96
C ASN A 53 0.63 -14.19 -8.56
N SER A 54 1.88 -13.89 -8.18
CA SER A 54 2.87 -14.87 -7.76
C SER A 54 3.76 -14.32 -6.65
N TYR A 55 4.42 -15.22 -5.93
CA TYR A 55 5.42 -14.83 -4.95
C TYR A 55 6.58 -14.09 -5.60
N VAL A 56 6.93 -12.93 -5.05
CA VAL A 56 8.08 -12.13 -5.47
C VAL A 56 9.14 -12.15 -4.38
N ARG A 57 10.32 -12.66 -4.71
CA ARG A 57 11.46 -12.71 -3.78
C ARG A 57 12.13 -11.33 -3.70
N ARG A 58 12.50 -10.90 -2.48
CA ARG A 58 13.26 -9.65 -2.23
C ARG A 58 12.58 -8.37 -2.72
N GLY A 59 11.24 -8.30 -2.71
CA GLY A 59 10.54 -7.04 -2.95
C GLY A 59 10.72 -6.06 -1.78
N ASN A 60 11.10 -4.82 -2.07
CA ASN A 60 11.14 -3.74 -1.09
C ASN A 60 9.88 -2.88 -1.22
N LEU A 61 8.96 -2.97 -0.25
CA LEU A 61 7.79 -2.11 -0.20
C LEU A 61 8.12 -0.81 0.54
N LYS A 62 7.94 0.31 -0.15
CA LYS A 62 8.14 1.66 0.37
C LYS A 62 6.79 2.34 0.54
N ILE A 63 6.53 2.81 1.75
CA ILE A 63 5.30 3.52 2.12
C ILE A 63 5.71 4.84 2.74
N SER A 64 5.21 5.96 2.20
CA SER A 64 5.60 7.29 2.64
C SER A 64 4.43 8.27 2.65
N SER A 65 4.43 9.17 3.62
CA SER A 65 3.49 10.29 3.70
C SER A 65 4.18 11.49 4.34
N ASN A 66 3.70 12.68 4.02
CA ASN A 66 4.08 13.94 4.67
C ASN A 66 3.06 14.37 5.74
N SER A 67 2.04 13.55 6.02
CA SER A 67 1.03 13.83 7.05
C SER A 67 1.60 13.59 8.45
N ARG A 68 1.19 14.43 9.40
CA ARG A 68 1.44 14.22 10.83
C ARG A 68 0.58 13.11 11.43
N ASP A 69 -0.50 12.75 10.75
CA ASP A 69 -1.44 11.68 11.16
C ASP A 69 -1.01 10.30 10.63
N PHE A 70 0.10 10.23 9.91
CA PHE A 70 0.60 8.99 9.34
C PHE A 70 1.13 8.04 10.42
N GLY A 71 0.40 6.95 10.63
CA GLY A 71 0.84 5.78 11.37
C GLY A 71 0.59 4.51 10.58
N LEU A 72 1.47 3.52 10.74
CA LEU A 72 1.46 2.28 9.97
C LEU A 72 1.72 1.07 10.87
N PHE A 73 0.83 0.09 10.78
CA PHE A 73 1.09 -1.29 11.20
C PHE A 73 1.02 -2.19 9.97
N ALA A 74 2.10 -2.88 9.62
CA ALA A 74 2.16 -3.69 8.42
C ALA A 74 2.09 -5.19 8.74
N PHE A 75 1.30 -5.92 7.96
CA PHE A 75 1.25 -7.38 7.97
C PHE A 75 1.50 -7.86 6.54
N THR A 76 2.35 -8.87 6.39
CA THR A 76 2.62 -9.49 5.09
C THR A 76 2.20 -10.95 5.14
N PHE A 77 1.40 -11.36 4.17
CA PHE A 77 0.98 -12.75 3.99
C PHE A 77 1.67 -13.33 2.76
N GLY A 78 2.06 -14.60 2.85
CA GLY A 78 2.65 -15.32 1.70
C GLY A 78 1.63 -15.53 0.57
N VAL A 79 2.12 -15.71 -0.65
CA VAL A 79 1.31 -16.14 -1.79
C VAL A 79 1.42 -17.66 -1.88
N TYR A 80 0.38 -18.38 -1.46
CA TYR A 80 0.35 -19.84 -1.47
C TYR A 80 -0.62 -20.33 -2.55
N ALA A 81 -0.11 -20.94 -3.62
CA ALA A 81 -0.96 -21.57 -4.63
C ALA A 81 -1.62 -22.87 -4.13
N TYR A 82 -0.96 -23.59 -3.21
CA TYR A 82 -1.38 -24.92 -2.75
C TYR A 82 -1.29 -25.11 -1.22
N GLY A 83 -1.18 -24.03 -0.45
CA GLY A 83 -1.01 -24.06 1.01
C GLY A 83 0.44 -23.81 1.47
N PRO A 84 0.66 -23.67 2.80
CA PRO A 84 1.99 -23.57 3.40
C PRO A 84 2.76 -24.88 3.35
#